data_AF-A0A370BJI4-F1
#
_entry.id   AF-A0A370BJI4-F1
#
_cell.length_a   1.000
_cell.length_b   1.000
_cell.length_c   1.000
_cell.angle_alpha   90.00
_cell.angle_beta   90.00
_cell.angle_gamma   90.00
#
_symmetry.space_group_name_H-M   'P 1'
#
loop_
_entity.id
_entity.type
_entity.pdbx_description
1 polymer ?
#
loop_
_entity_poly.entity_id
_entity_poly.type
_entity_poly.pdbx_seq_one_letter_code
_entity_poly.pdbx_strand_id
1 'polypeptide(L)'
;MAKSQSRPPRRKACSNCIKSKVRCTLDRPACSRCRLTGRTCDYGTTTTALEHRHFPRLQETHIGETDSLESQSVPSPSVPELSSREFDFEAINLTPSSIAEDIRDRWLRPFFLPAHGRSETPKVCHPHTLQFIARIMKTYPRYMLRDRRPPPIIHHVQVRENETPRALANCYSLVRMWEQAVPGSEEIVLNTVAREMERLASEVCISIHCTTYLIYSILMYFGPRGGFSDTIIITLMNMASQTARNGLFCAAELARTRPTWESWIVAATKRRAIFTLYIFSNIYNADRMLPNFVAEELRGVYAPGNKALWEAADRETWNKEYDRYLLDWQDGSLEISELWPSTEMEEPERRRRIERWVQTVDEFGMMLYSVCAHIHGS
;
A
#
# COMPACT_ATOMS: atom_id res chain seq x y z
N MET A 1 -19.79 -7.91 -35.19
CA MET A 1 -19.27 -9.08 -34.43
C MET A 1 -17.83 -9.31 -34.82
N ALA A 2 -16.88 -8.86 -33.99
CA ALA A 2 -15.44 -9.04 -34.22
C ALA A 2 -14.95 -10.29 -33.48
N LYS A 3 -14.42 -11.28 -34.21
CA LYS A 3 -13.83 -12.50 -33.63
C LYS A 3 -12.44 -12.17 -33.09
N SER A 4 -12.23 -12.38 -31.79
CA SER A 4 -10.92 -12.32 -31.15
C SER A 4 -10.08 -13.53 -31.59
N GLN A 5 -8.89 -13.28 -32.17
CA GLN A 5 -7.89 -14.32 -32.38
C GLN A 5 -6.93 -14.30 -31.19
N SER A 6 -6.95 -15.38 -30.39
CA SER A 6 -6.03 -15.58 -29.28
C SER A 6 -4.61 -15.83 -29.80
N ARG A 7 -3.64 -15.09 -29.24
CA ARG A 7 -2.22 -15.27 -29.54
C ARG A 7 -1.70 -16.56 -28.86
N PRO A 8 -0.96 -17.44 -29.54
CA PRO A 8 -0.41 -18.64 -28.92
C PRO A 8 0.71 -18.31 -27.92
N PRO A 9 0.90 -19.12 -26.86
CA PRO A 9 1.80 -18.82 -25.76
C PRO A 9 3.27 -18.91 -26.19
N ARG A 10 4.05 -17.84 -25.90
CA ARG A 10 5.52 -17.81 -26.12
C ARG A 10 6.20 -18.89 -25.28
N ARG A 11 6.61 -20.01 -25.89
CA ARG A 11 7.50 -21.01 -25.24
C ARG A 11 8.83 -20.34 -24.89
N LYS A 12 9.22 -20.37 -23.61
CA LYS A 12 10.39 -19.65 -23.05
C LYS A 12 11.70 -20.48 -23.00
N ALA A 13 11.74 -21.72 -23.49
CA ALA A 13 12.94 -22.55 -23.50
C ALA A 13 13.00 -23.48 -24.71
N CYS A 14 14.20 -23.84 -25.18
CA CYS A 14 14.38 -24.82 -26.26
C CYS A 14 14.08 -26.25 -25.79
N SER A 15 13.81 -27.15 -26.73
CA SER A 15 13.44 -28.55 -26.46
C SER A 15 14.46 -29.29 -25.57
N ASN A 16 15.75 -29.06 -25.78
CA ASN A 16 16.82 -29.67 -24.99
C ASN A 16 16.91 -29.13 -23.55
N CYS A 17 16.71 -27.82 -23.35
CA CYS A 17 16.67 -27.22 -22.02
C CYS A 17 15.44 -27.66 -21.22
N ILE A 18 14.31 -27.87 -21.90
CA ILE A 18 13.09 -28.43 -21.28
C ILE A 18 13.34 -29.86 -20.81
N LYS A 19 13.85 -30.75 -21.68
CA LYS A 19 14.15 -32.15 -21.33
C LYS A 19 15.13 -32.25 -20.17
N SER A 20 16.10 -31.34 -20.11
CA SER A 20 17.12 -31.31 -19.07
C SER A 20 16.70 -30.54 -17.81
N LYS A 21 15.46 -30.00 -17.73
CA LYS A 21 14.93 -29.18 -16.63
C LYS A 21 15.84 -28.02 -16.20
N VAL A 22 16.42 -27.32 -17.16
CA VAL A 22 17.41 -26.27 -16.94
C VAL A 22 17.02 -24.97 -17.64
N ARG A 23 17.53 -23.84 -17.14
CA ARG A 23 17.28 -22.52 -17.72
C ARG A 23 17.89 -22.41 -19.13
N CYS A 24 17.12 -21.88 -20.08
CA CYS A 24 17.57 -21.59 -21.44
C CYS A 24 17.93 -20.10 -21.57
N THR A 25 19.03 -19.77 -22.25
CA THR A 25 19.41 -18.37 -22.52
C THR A 25 18.66 -17.73 -23.68
N LEU A 26 17.87 -18.52 -24.43
CA LEU A 26 17.03 -18.06 -25.55
C LEU A 26 17.78 -17.47 -26.77
N ASP A 27 19.11 -17.53 -26.78
CA ASP A 27 19.90 -17.06 -27.93
C ASP A 27 19.58 -17.87 -29.20
N ARG A 28 19.58 -17.19 -30.35
CA ARG A 28 19.47 -17.78 -31.69
C ARG A 28 20.81 -17.63 -32.43
N PRO A 29 21.24 -18.61 -33.24
CA PRO A 29 20.54 -19.84 -33.62
C PRO A 29 20.56 -20.96 -32.56
N ALA A 30 21.39 -20.86 -31.53
CA ALA A 30 21.43 -21.82 -30.42
C ALA A 30 21.73 -21.15 -29.07
N CYS A 31 21.06 -21.60 -28.00
CA CYS A 31 21.32 -21.14 -26.63
C CYS A 31 22.72 -21.55 -26.17
N SER A 32 23.28 -20.83 -25.19
CA SER A 32 24.66 -21.02 -24.72
C SER A 32 24.94 -22.46 -24.30
N ARG A 33 23.99 -23.12 -23.64
CA ARG A 33 24.14 -24.52 -23.23
C ARG A 33 24.15 -25.48 -24.41
N CYS A 34 23.22 -25.33 -25.35
CA CYS A 34 23.18 -26.21 -26.53
C CYS A 34 24.43 -26.02 -27.40
N ARG A 35 24.95 -24.80 -27.48
CA ARG A 35 26.21 -24.48 -28.16
C ARG A 35 27.42 -25.15 -27.50
N LEU A 36 27.54 -25.05 -26.18
CA LEU A 36 28.64 -25.66 -25.42
C LEU A 36 28.59 -27.19 -25.39
N THR A 37 27.39 -27.77 -25.46
CA THR A 37 27.19 -29.22 -25.41
C THR A 37 27.10 -29.87 -26.79
N GLY A 38 27.25 -29.09 -27.88
CA GLY A 38 27.14 -29.59 -29.25
C GLY A 38 25.76 -30.18 -29.59
N ARG A 39 24.69 -29.79 -28.89
CA ARG A 39 23.34 -30.34 -29.07
C ARG A 39 22.48 -29.44 -29.95
N THR A 40 21.58 -30.05 -30.72
CA THR A 40 20.63 -29.32 -31.57
C THR A 40 19.71 -28.43 -30.73
N CYS A 41 19.72 -27.12 -30.97
CA CYS A 41 18.88 -26.17 -30.25
C CYS A 41 17.62 -25.85 -31.06
N ASP A 42 16.54 -26.58 -30.79
CA ASP A 42 15.26 -26.36 -31.47
C ASP A 42 14.25 -25.65 -30.56
N TYR A 43 13.65 -24.59 -31.07
CA TYR A 43 12.60 -23.83 -30.40
C TYR A 43 11.20 -24.18 -30.91
N GLY A 44 11.06 -25.09 -31.89
CA GLY A 44 9.80 -25.52 -32.47
C GLY A 44 9.13 -24.39 -33.25
N THR A 45 9.36 -24.32 -34.56
CA THR A 45 8.61 -23.43 -35.45
C THR A 45 7.34 -24.12 -35.94
N THR A 46 6.18 -23.55 -35.60
CA THR A 46 4.94 -23.75 -36.36
C THR A 46 5.16 -23.09 -37.72
N THR A 47 5.50 -23.89 -38.72
CA THR A 47 5.73 -23.43 -40.09
C THR A 47 4.40 -23.46 -40.85
N THR A 48 3.70 -22.34 -40.97
CA THR A 48 2.83 -22.09 -42.13
C THR A 48 3.71 -21.48 -43.21
N ALA A 49 4.32 -22.35 -44.02
CA ALA A 49 4.93 -21.99 -45.29
C ALA A 49 3.93 -22.31 -46.40
N LEU A 50 3.69 -21.29 -47.22
CA LEU A 50 3.08 -21.39 -48.53
C LEU A 50 3.94 -22.26 -49.47
N GLU A 51 3.25 -23.01 -50.31
CA GLU A 51 3.67 -23.55 -51.62
C GLU A 51 4.88 -24.50 -51.65
N HIS A 52 4.66 -25.75 -52.03
CA HIS A 52 5.00 -26.23 -53.38
C HIS A 52 4.40 -27.61 -53.67
N ARG A 53 3.92 -27.72 -54.90
CA ARG A 53 3.23 -28.83 -55.57
C ARG A 53 3.98 -30.15 -55.50
N HIS A 54 3.24 -31.25 -55.26
CA HIS A 54 3.37 -32.51 -56.02
C HIS A 54 2.12 -33.39 -55.79
N PHE A 55 1.37 -33.63 -56.87
CA PHE A 55 0.41 -34.74 -57.05
C PHE A 55 1.21 -36.01 -57.41
N PRO A 56 0.75 -37.25 -57.11
CA PRO A 56 -0.49 -37.86 -57.66
C PRO A 56 -1.18 -38.78 -56.61
N ARG A 57 -2.27 -39.55 -56.79
CA ARG A 57 -3.16 -39.99 -57.87
C ARG A 57 -4.43 -40.60 -57.21
N LEU A 58 -5.60 -40.30 -57.76
CA LEU A 58 -6.91 -40.99 -57.80
C LEU A 58 -7.24 -42.21 -56.89
N GLN A 59 -8.38 -42.13 -56.18
CA GLN A 59 -9.60 -42.99 -56.23
C GLN A 59 -10.44 -42.75 -54.95
N GLU A 60 -11.58 -42.02 -55.02
CA GLU A 60 -12.96 -42.54 -55.16
C GLU A 60 -13.34 -43.66 -54.19
N THR A 61 -14.26 -43.41 -53.24
CA THR A 61 -15.66 -43.91 -53.26
C THR A 61 -16.42 -43.71 -51.92
N HIS A 62 -17.70 -43.30 -52.05
CA HIS A 62 -18.93 -43.61 -51.27
C HIS A 62 -19.03 -43.41 -49.73
N ILE A 63 -19.88 -42.49 -49.22
CA ILE A 63 -21.35 -42.52 -48.92
C ILE A 63 -21.74 -43.31 -47.64
N GLY A 64 -22.52 -42.66 -46.75
CA GLY A 64 -23.43 -43.27 -45.75
C GLY A 64 -23.17 -42.83 -44.31
N GLU A 65 -23.93 -41.85 -43.78
CA GLU A 65 -25.08 -42.04 -42.86
C GLU A 65 -24.70 -42.41 -41.41
N THR A 66 -24.72 -41.41 -40.50
CA THR A 66 -25.70 -41.27 -39.40
C THR A 66 -25.83 -42.48 -38.47
N ASP A 67 -25.32 -42.38 -37.24
CA ASP A 67 -26.22 -42.40 -36.07
C ASP A 67 -25.55 -41.87 -34.80
N SER A 68 -26.38 -41.22 -34.01
CA SER A 68 -26.20 -40.71 -32.66
C SER A 68 -26.33 -41.81 -31.61
N LEU A 69 -25.58 -41.74 -30.51
CA LEU A 69 -26.08 -41.85 -29.11
C LEU A 69 -24.92 -42.07 -28.11
N GLU A 70 -24.84 -41.11 -27.19
CA GLU A 70 -24.59 -41.22 -25.74
C GLU A 70 -23.51 -42.18 -25.20
N SER A 71 -22.43 -41.58 -24.67
CA SER A 71 -21.63 -42.20 -23.62
C SER A 71 -21.52 -41.27 -22.41
N GLN A 72 -22.10 -41.73 -21.30
CA GLN A 72 -22.00 -41.13 -19.97
C GLN A 72 -20.56 -41.22 -19.48
N SER A 73 -19.97 -40.10 -19.08
CA SER A 73 -18.64 -40.04 -18.47
C SER A 73 -18.77 -39.77 -16.96
N VAL A 74 -18.10 -40.63 -16.20
CA VAL A 74 -17.99 -40.61 -14.73
C VAL A 74 -17.23 -39.34 -14.29
N PRO A 75 -17.64 -38.63 -13.21
CA PRO A 75 -16.91 -37.47 -12.74
C PRO A 75 -15.62 -37.90 -12.03
N SER A 76 -14.49 -37.47 -12.58
CA SER A 76 -13.19 -37.56 -11.91
C SER A 76 -13.10 -36.51 -10.80
N PRO A 77 -12.51 -36.82 -9.63
CA PRO A 77 -12.41 -35.87 -8.54
C PRO A 77 -11.43 -34.74 -8.92
N SER A 78 -11.94 -33.52 -8.91
CA SER A 78 -11.17 -32.30 -9.06
C SER A 78 -10.16 -32.17 -7.92
N VAL A 79 -8.88 -32.15 -8.28
CA VAL A 79 -7.80 -31.70 -7.40
C VAL A 79 -8.08 -30.23 -7.04
N PRO A 80 -8.05 -29.81 -5.76
CA PRO A 80 -8.24 -28.40 -5.43
C PRO A 80 -7.08 -27.59 -6.00
N GLU A 81 -7.39 -26.70 -6.95
CA GLU A 81 -6.46 -25.69 -7.42
C GLU A 81 -6.07 -24.77 -6.25
N LEU A 82 -4.79 -24.46 -6.23
CA LEU A 82 -4.07 -23.71 -5.22
C LEU A 82 -4.52 -22.23 -5.22
N SER A 83 -5.64 -21.89 -4.58
CA SER A 83 -6.12 -20.49 -4.46
C SER A 83 -5.40 -19.66 -3.38
N SER A 84 -4.21 -20.07 -2.94
CA SER A 84 -3.53 -19.47 -1.78
C SER A 84 -2.90 -18.08 -2.02
N ARG A 85 -3.05 -17.48 -3.21
CA ARG A 85 -2.38 -16.22 -3.59
C ARG A 85 -3.29 -15.02 -3.82
N GLU A 86 -4.61 -15.22 -3.89
CA GLU A 86 -5.53 -14.10 -4.00
C GLU A 86 -5.70 -13.42 -2.63
N PHE A 87 -5.70 -12.09 -2.63
CA PHE A 87 -5.99 -11.27 -1.47
C PHE A 87 -7.43 -10.80 -1.64
N ASP A 88 -8.27 -11.14 -0.67
CA ASP A 88 -9.66 -10.74 -0.69
C ASP A 88 -9.87 -9.50 0.20
N PHE A 89 -9.99 -8.34 -0.46
CA PHE A 89 -10.29 -7.08 0.20
C PHE A 89 -11.79 -6.76 0.23
N GLU A 90 -12.67 -7.68 -0.18
CA GLU A 90 -14.12 -7.50 -0.12
C GLU A 90 -14.64 -7.73 1.31
N ALA A 91 -14.02 -8.64 2.06
CA ALA A 91 -14.41 -9.02 3.42
C ALA A 91 -13.44 -8.48 4.51
N ILE A 92 -13.34 -7.17 4.65
CA ILE A 92 -12.50 -6.52 5.68
C ILE A 92 -13.29 -6.36 6.99
N ASN A 93 -12.81 -6.95 8.09
CA ASN A 93 -13.46 -6.88 9.39
C ASN A 93 -12.79 -5.82 10.30
N LEU A 94 -13.25 -4.58 10.20
CA LEU A 94 -12.83 -3.47 11.05
C LEU A 94 -13.92 -3.06 12.03
N THR A 95 -13.51 -2.65 13.22
CA THR A 95 -14.42 -2.13 14.24
C THR A 95 -14.53 -0.62 14.11
N PRO A 96 -15.75 -0.06 13.92
CA PRO A 96 -15.96 1.40 13.87
C PRO A 96 -15.38 2.10 15.08
N SER A 97 -14.77 3.27 14.85
CA SER A 97 -14.10 4.02 15.91
C SER A 97 -14.97 5.17 16.42
N SER A 98 -15.23 5.20 17.73
CA SER A 98 -15.98 6.29 18.39
C SER A 98 -15.21 7.61 18.41
N ILE A 99 -13.87 7.57 18.33
CA ILE A 99 -13.00 8.76 18.32
C ILE A 99 -12.99 9.51 16.98
N ALA A 100 -13.72 9.02 15.97
CA ALA A 100 -13.69 9.56 14.62
C ALA A 100 -14.12 11.04 14.53
N GLU A 101 -15.13 11.44 15.28
CA GLU A 101 -15.57 12.84 15.30
C GLU A 101 -14.57 13.74 16.01
N ASP A 102 -14.00 13.26 17.12
CA ASP A 102 -12.99 14.00 17.88
C ASP A 102 -11.74 14.30 17.05
N ILE A 103 -11.33 13.39 16.15
CA ILE A 103 -10.23 13.64 15.20
C ILE A 103 -10.48 14.88 14.36
N ARG A 104 -11.65 15.02 13.73
CA ARG A 104 -11.96 16.20 12.93
C ARG A 104 -12.04 17.43 13.82
N ASP A 105 -12.87 17.35 14.86
CA ASP A 105 -13.26 18.53 15.62
C ASP A 105 -12.05 19.12 16.34
N ARG A 106 -11.17 18.30 16.92
CA ARG A 106 -9.96 18.78 17.62
C ARG A 106 -8.90 19.29 16.67
N TRP A 107 -8.76 18.69 15.49
CA TRP A 107 -7.78 19.14 14.50
C TRP A 107 -8.20 20.44 13.79
N LEU A 108 -9.50 20.72 13.72
CA LEU A 108 -10.04 21.96 13.17
C LEU A 108 -10.09 23.12 14.19
N ARG A 109 -10.07 22.84 15.50
CA ARG A 109 -10.11 23.88 16.55
C ARG A 109 -9.08 25.00 16.41
N PRO A 110 -7.81 24.76 16.01
CA PRO A 110 -6.83 25.82 15.82
C PRO A 110 -7.26 26.90 14.82
N PHE A 111 -8.16 26.59 13.88
CA PHE A 111 -8.65 27.53 12.87
C PHE A 111 -9.77 28.45 13.38
N PHE A 112 -10.53 28.03 14.40
CA PHE A 112 -11.80 28.67 14.76
C PHE A 112 -11.83 29.31 16.14
N LEU A 113 -11.03 28.85 17.10
CA LEU A 113 -11.14 29.27 18.50
C LEU A 113 -9.85 29.90 19.04
N PRO A 114 -9.92 30.93 19.91
CA PRO A 114 -8.77 31.42 20.67
C PRO A 114 -8.19 30.36 21.63
N ALA A 115 -6.93 30.52 22.06
CA ALA A 115 -6.23 29.56 22.92
C ALA A 115 -6.73 29.50 24.38
N HIS A 116 -7.53 30.47 24.82
CA HIS A 116 -7.89 30.66 26.22
C HIS A 116 -8.94 29.65 26.69
N GLY A 117 -8.66 28.94 27.79
CA GLY A 117 -9.60 28.01 28.45
C GLY A 117 -9.59 26.57 27.93
N ARG A 118 -8.54 26.14 27.20
CA ARG A 118 -8.45 24.76 26.66
C ARG A 118 -8.05 23.76 27.74
N SER A 119 -8.69 22.58 27.74
CA SER A 119 -8.26 21.39 28.48
C SER A 119 -7.14 20.61 27.76
N GLU A 120 -6.66 21.13 26.62
CA GLU A 120 -5.72 20.43 25.73
C GLU A 120 -4.28 20.81 26.04
N THR A 121 -3.41 19.82 26.17
CA THR A 121 -1.99 20.04 26.44
C THR A 121 -1.30 20.63 25.20
N PRO A 122 -0.79 21.88 25.26
CA PRO A 122 -0.03 22.45 24.16
C PRO A 122 1.30 21.70 24.01
N LYS A 123 1.74 21.49 22.77
CA LYS A 123 3.05 20.90 22.47
C LYS A 123 3.97 21.95 21.87
N VAL A 124 5.22 21.97 22.32
CA VAL A 124 6.24 22.87 21.79
C VAL A 124 6.92 22.19 20.62
N CYS A 125 6.63 22.64 19.40
CA CYS A 125 7.29 22.14 18.20
C CYS A 125 8.58 22.94 17.95
N HIS A 126 9.73 22.40 18.36
CA HIS A 126 11.02 23.03 18.08
C HIS A 126 11.30 23.14 16.57
N PRO A 127 11.92 24.23 16.09
CA PRO A 127 12.20 24.42 14.65
C PRO A 127 12.99 23.28 14.01
N HIS A 128 13.98 22.73 14.72
CA HIS A 128 14.78 21.60 14.22
C HIS A 128 13.95 20.32 14.04
N THR A 129 12.99 20.06 14.94
CA THR A 129 12.04 18.94 14.84
C THR A 129 11.14 19.10 13.63
N LEU A 130 10.61 20.30 13.40
CA LEU A 130 9.77 20.61 12.23
C LEU A 130 10.57 20.45 10.92
N GLN A 131 11.82 20.91 10.88
CA GLN A 131 12.70 20.72 9.72
C GLN A 131 13.02 19.24 9.48
N PHE A 132 13.28 18.46 10.54
CA PHE A 132 13.48 17.02 10.46
C PHE A 132 12.26 16.33 9.85
N ILE A 133 11.07 16.60 10.36
CA ILE A 133 9.82 16.05 9.86
C ILE A 133 9.59 16.47 8.40
N ALA A 134 9.73 17.76 8.08
CA ALA A 134 9.50 18.29 6.74
C ALA A 134 10.42 17.63 5.71
N ARG A 135 11.69 17.36 6.06
CA ARG A 135 12.62 16.64 5.20
C ARG A 135 12.12 15.22 4.90
N ILE A 136 11.61 14.51 5.89
CA ILE A 136 11.07 13.16 5.71
C ILE A 136 9.81 13.20 4.84
N MET A 137 8.84 14.07 5.16
CA MET A 137 7.59 14.16 4.40
C MET A 137 7.82 14.48 2.91
N LYS A 138 8.77 15.37 2.60
CA LYS A 138 9.17 15.68 1.21
C LYS A 138 9.63 14.47 0.40
N THR A 139 10.06 13.39 1.06
CA THR A 139 10.48 12.18 0.35
C THR A 139 9.31 11.29 -0.05
N TYR A 140 8.14 11.38 0.60
CA TYR A 140 7.06 10.39 0.41
C TYR A 140 6.52 10.33 -1.02
N PRO A 141 6.24 11.45 -1.71
CA PRO A 141 5.89 11.38 -3.13
C PRO A 141 7.05 10.80 -3.96
N ARG A 142 8.29 11.20 -3.69
CA ARG A 142 9.48 10.74 -4.44
C ARG A 142 9.78 9.25 -4.26
N TYR A 143 9.42 8.66 -3.12
CA TYR A 143 9.48 7.20 -2.91
C TYR A 143 8.69 6.45 -3.99
N MET A 144 7.55 7.01 -4.43
CA MET A 144 6.71 6.40 -5.46
C MET A 144 7.41 6.31 -6.83
N LEU A 145 8.49 7.07 -7.05
CA LEU A 145 9.23 7.04 -8.31
C LEU A 145 10.42 6.06 -8.29
N ARG A 146 10.85 5.61 -7.10
CA ARG A 146 12.07 4.81 -6.91
C ARG A 146 11.73 3.34 -6.63
N ASP A 147 12.39 2.44 -7.35
CA ASP A 147 12.53 1.00 -7.05
C ASP A 147 11.28 0.25 -6.54
N ARG A 148 10.11 0.46 -7.18
CA ARG A 148 8.85 -0.30 -6.98
C ARG A 148 8.32 -0.37 -5.53
N ARG A 149 8.89 0.34 -4.56
CA ARG A 149 8.43 0.30 -3.16
C ARG A 149 7.55 1.51 -2.86
N PRO A 150 6.34 1.33 -2.33
CA PRO A 150 5.51 2.45 -1.90
C PRO A 150 6.11 3.19 -0.70
N PRO A 151 5.71 4.45 -0.45
CA PRO A 151 6.04 5.16 0.79
C PRO A 151 5.49 4.40 2.01
N PRO A 152 6.04 4.61 3.22
CA PRO A 152 5.74 3.79 4.40
C PRO A 152 4.32 3.97 4.97
N ILE A 153 3.44 4.66 4.25
CA ILE A 153 2.02 4.84 4.55
C ILE A 153 1.10 4.04 3.61
N ILE A 154 1.66 3.35 2.61
CA ILE A 154 0.96 2.46 1.69
C ILE A 154 1.65 1.09 1.78
N HIS A 155 0.88 0.03 1.98
CA HIS A 155 1.44 -1.31 2.06
C HIS A 155 1.77 -1.86 0.66
N HIS A 156 2.86 -2.60 0.52
CA HIS A 156 3.34 -3.12 -0.78
C HIS A 156 2.32 -4.02 -1.49
N VAL A 157 1.53 -4.80 -0.73
CA VAL A 157 0.44 -5.63 -1.28
C VAL A 157 -0.63 -4.80 -1.99
N GLN A 158 -0.83 -3.54 -1.61
CA GLN A 158 -1.82 -2.65 -2.24
C GLN A 158 -1.35 -2.10 -3.59
N VAL A 159 -0.07 -2.27 -3.94
CA VAL A 159 0.55 -1.76 -5.16
C VAL A 159 1.08 -2.94 -5.98
N ARG A 160 0.17 -3.58 -6.73
CA ARG A 160 0.46 -4.72 -7.61
C ARG A 160 0.33 -4.31 -9.07
N GLU A 161 1.20 -4.87 -9.93
CA GLU A 161 1.29 -4.48 -11.35
C GLU A 161 -0.04 -4.57 -12.13
N ASN A 162 -0.99 -5.41 -11.71
CA ASN A 162 -2.27 -5.60 -12.41
C ASN A 162 -3.53 -5.27 -11.58
N GLU A 163 -3.39 -4.92 -10.29
CA GLU A 163 -4.53 -4.79 -9.35
C GLU A 163 -4.48 -3.48 -8.55
N THR A 164 -3.62 -2.54 -8.94
CA THR A 164 -3.49 -1.27 -8.19
C THR A 164 -4.79 -0.45 -8.32
N PRO A 165 -5.39 -0.02 -7.19
CA PRO A 165 -6.57 0.84 -7.19
C PRO A 165 -6.36 2.10 -8.02
N ARG A 166 -7.41 2.54 -8.72
CA ARG A 166 -7.38 3.71 -9.62
C ARG A 166 -6.75 4.95 -8.97
N ALA A 167 -7.13 5.25 -7.73
CA ALA A 167 -6.59 6.39 -6.98
C ALA A 167 -5.06 6.32 -6.85
N LEU A 168 -4.50 5.15 -6.51
CA LEU A 168 -3.05 4.96 -6.40
C LEU A 168 -2.38 4.99 -7.77
N ALA A 169 -2.94 4.33 -8.78
CA ALA A 169 -2.38 4.34 -10.14
C ALA A 169 -2.28 5.76 -10.71
N ASN A 170 -3.33 6.57 -10.51
CA ASN A 170 -3.32 7.99 -10.83
C ASN A 170 -2.24 8.74 -10.04
N CYS A 171 -2.12 8.46 -8.73
CA CYS A 171 -1.09 9.07 -7.88
C CYS A 171 0.33 8.84 -8.37
N TYR A 172 0.70 7.60 -8.70
CA TYR A 172 2.01 7.30 -9.29
C TYR A 172 2.26 8.09 -10.59
N SER A 173 1.23 8.21 -11.43
CA SER A 173 1.33 8.93 -12.70
C SER A 173 1.47 10.44 -12.51
N LEU A 174 0.68 11.04 -11.62
CA LEU A 174 0.69 12.47 -11.35
C LEU A 174 1.92 12.92 -10.57
N VAL A 175 2.42 12.10 -9.64
CA VAL A 175 3.69 12.36 -8.95
C VAL A 175 4.85 12.35 -9.95
N ARG A 176 4.85 11.41 -10.91
CA ARG A 176 5.86 11.39 -11.98
C ARG A 176 5.78 12.64 -12.85
N MET A 177 4.57 12.99 -13.28
CA MET A 177 4.33 14.21 -14.05
C MET A 177 4.76 15.46 -13.30
N TRP A 178 4.56 15.49 -11.98
CA TRP A 178 4.99 16.58 -11.12
C TRP A 178 6.51 16.74 -11.08
N GLU A 179 7.25 15.68 -10.80
CA GLU A 179 8.70 15.73 -10.70
C GLU A 179 9.39 15.94 -12.07
N GLN A 180 8.74 15.52 -13.16
CA GLN A 180 9.29 15.61 -14.53
C GLN A 180 8.69 16.76 -15.36
N ALA A 181 7.89 17.65 -14.77
CA ALA A 181 7.23 18.72 -15.52
C ALA A 181 8.26 19.63 -16.20
N VAL A 182 8.04 19.94 -17.47
CA VAL A 182 8.90 20.86 -18.23
C VAL A 182 8.54 22.31 -17.90
N PRO A 183 9.50 23.25 -17.96
CA PRO A 183 9.22 24.66 -17.79
C PRO A 183 8.09 25.16 -18.71
N GLY A 184 7.10 25.84 -18.15
CA GLY A 184 5.89 26.32 -18.83
C GLY A 184 4.69 25.36 -18.77
N SER A 185 4.86 24.12 -18.31
CA SER A 185 3.76 23.15 -18.15
C SER A 185 3.27 22.99 -16.71
N GLU A 186 3.85 23.73 -15.77
CA GLU A 186 3.64 23.54 -14.33
C GLU A 186 2.18 23.74 -13.92
N GLU A 187 1.50 24.71 -14.50
CA GLU A 187 0.10 25.02 -14.20
C GLU A 187 -0.83 23.88 -14.62
N ILE A 188 -0.56 23.26 -15.79
CA ILE A 188 -1.34 22.11 -16.27
C ILE A 188 -1.22 20.94 -15.29
N VAL A 189 0.00 20.69 -14.80
CA VAL A 189 0.23 19.61 -13.82
C VAL A 189 -0.47 19.93 -12.51
N LEU A 190 -0.36 21.16 -12.01
CA LEU A 190 -1.02 21.62 -10.80
C LEU A 190 -2.55 21.45 -10.88
N ASN A 191 -3.16 21.92 -11.97
CA ASN A 191 -4.61 21.80 -12.21
C ASN A 191 -5.06 20.34 -12.32
N THR A 192 -4.22 19.47 -12.89
CA THR A 192 -4.52 18.05 -12.99
C THR A 192 -4.48 17.37 -11.63
N VAL A 193 -3.53 17.72 -10.76
CA VAL A 193 -3.47 17.24 -9.37
C VAL A 193 -4.68 17.74 -8.58
N ALA A 194 -5.00 19.04 -8.66
CA ALA A 194 -6.14 19.64 -7.96
C ALA A 194 -7.46 18.95 -8.35
N ARG A 195 -7.69 18.73 -9.65
CA ARG A 195 -8.88 18.01 -10.14
C ARG A 195 -8.97 16.57 -9.62
N GLU A 196 -7.84 15.87 -9.52
CA GLU A 196 -7.82 14.52 -8.96
C GLU A 196 -8.10 14.54 -7.45
N MET A 197 -7.62 15.55 -6.73
CA MET A 197 -7.96 15.75 -5.31
C MET A 197 -9.46 16.01 -5.12
N GLU A 198 -10.08 16.84 -5.96
CA GLU A 198 -11.54 17.07 -5.94
C GLU A 198 -12.34 15.79 -6.20
N ARG A 199 -11.90 14.97 -7.17
CA ARG A 199 -12.49 13.65 -7.42
C ARG A 199 -12.40 12.76 -6.19
N LEU A 200 -11.24 12.69 -5.54
CA LEU A 200 -11.05 11.87 -4.34
C LEU A 200 -11.87 12.35 -3.14
N ALA A 201 -12.08 13.66 -3.02
CA ALA A 201 -12.85 14.27 -1.94
C ALA A 201 -14.37 14.10 -2.13
N SER A 202 -14.84 14.00 -3.37
CA SER A 202 -16.27 13.82 -3.69
C SER A 202 -16.74 12.37 -3.62
N GLU A 203 -15.83 11.42 -3.84
CA GLU A 203 -16.10 9.99 -3.70
C GLU A 203 -16.16 9.57 -2.22
N VAL A 204 -16.89 8.48 -1.94
CA VAL A 204 -16.91 7.90 -0.58
C VAL A 204 -15.48 7.58 -0.15
N CYS A 205 -15.06 8.15 0.98
CA CYS A 205 -13.69 8.04 1.45
C CYS A 205 -13.36 6.60 1.87
N ILE A 206 -12.62 5.91 1.00
CA ILE A 206 -11.93 4.66 1.33
C ILE A 206 -10.56 5.02 1.91
N SER A 207 -9.98 4.16 2.76
CA SER A 207 -8.62 4.34 3.32
C SER A 207 -7.58 4.80 2.29
N ILE A 208 -7.67 4.26 1.07
CA ILE A 208 -6.75 4.57 -0.03
C ILE A 208 -6.95 6.00 -0.53
N HIS A 209 -8.18 6.51 -0.57
CA HIS A 209 -8.47 7.89 -0.98
C HIS A 209 -7.85 8.90 -0.01
N CYS A 210 -8.03 8.72 1.29
CA CYS A 210 -7.40 9.59 2.30
C CYS A 210 -5.87 9.56 2.20
N THR A 211 -5.28 8.37 2.04
CA THR A 211 -3.83 8.21 1.91
C THR A 211 -3.28 8.85 0.64
N THR A 212 -3.99 8.69 -0.48
CA THR A 212 -3.63 9.30 -1.76
C THR A 212 -3.75 10.82 -1.70
N TYR A 213 -4.83 11.33 -1.12
CA TYR A 213 -5.04 12.76 -0.91
C TYR A 213 -3.93 13.35 -0.02
N LEU A 214 -3.52 12.65 1.05
CA LEU A 214 -2.39 13.05 1.89
C LEU A 214 -1.08 13.16 1.10
N ILE A 215 -0.79 12.23 0.18
CA ILE A 215 0.39 12.32 -0.69
C ILE A 215 0.34 13.58 -1.56
N TYR A 216 -0.80 13.88 -2.20
CA TYR A 216 -0.95 15.10 -2.98
C TYR A 216 -0.84 16.37 -2.12
N SER A 217 -1.40 16.35 -0.92
CA SER A 217 -1.26 17.43 0.06
C SER A 217 0.21 17.70 0.40
N ILE A 218 0.99 16.66 0.69
CA ILE A 218 2.43 16.78 0.93
C ILE A 218 3.15 17.32 -0.32
N LEU A 219 2.82 16.79 -1.49
CA LEU A 219 3.40 17.19 -2.78
C LEU A 219 3.18 18.68 -3.06
N MET A 220 1.94 19.16 -2.90
CA MET A 220 1.57 20.56 -3.13
C MET A 220 2.13 21.49 -2.05
N TYR A 221 2.10 21.08 -0.78
CA TYR A 221 2.58 21.90 0.33
C TYR A 221 4.07 22.23 0.23
N PHE A 222 4.87 21.21 -0.10
CA PHE A 222 6.32 21.36 -0.21
C PHE A 222 6.80 21.67 -1.63
N GLY A 223 5.89 21.65 -2.60
CA GLY A 223 6.21 21.91 -3.99
C GLY A 223 6.53 23.39 -4.23
N PRO A 224 7.43 23.71 -5.17
CA PRO A 224 7.78 25.09 -5.49
C PRO A 224 6.63 25.87 -6.16
N ARG A 225 5.57 25.16 -6.58
CA ARG A 225 4.49 25.66 -7.45
C ARG A 225 3.34 26.31 -6.67
N GLY A 226 3.36 26.30 -5.34
CA GLY A 226 2.26 26.78 -4.52
C GLY A 226 0.96 25.99 -4.74
N GLY A 227 -0.17 26.56 -4.36
CA GLY A 227 -1.50 25.97 -4.56
C GLY A 227 -2.04 25.15 -3.39
N PHE A 228 -1.26 24.98 -2.31
CA PHE A 228 -1.79 24.43 -1.07
C PHE A 228 -2.66 25.47 -0.35
N SER A 229 -3.93 25.14 -0.11
CA SER A 229 -4.89 26.02 0.55
C SER A 229 -5.38 25.42 1.87
N ASP A 230 -5.96 26.28 2.71
CA ASP A 230 -6.55 25.87 3.98
C ASP A 230 -7.72 24.88 3.75
N THR A 231 -8.42 24.98 2.61
CA THR A 231 -9.45 24.02 2.19
C THR A 231 -8.89 22.61 2.03
N ILE A 232 -7.67 22.46 1.51
CA ILE A 232 -7.03 21.15 1.31
C ILE A 232 -6.80 20.46 2.66
N ILE A 233 -6.25 21.18 3.65
CA ILE A 233 -6.01 20.58 4.97
C ILE A 233 -7.32 20.27 5.70
N ILE A 234 -8.33 21.14 5.59
CA ILE A 234 -9.67 20.91 6.18
C ILE A 234 -10.32 19.66 5.58
N THR A 235 -10.31 19.53 4.24
CA THR A 235 -10.83 18.34 3.55
C THR A 235 -10.08 17.09 3.98
N LEU A 236 -8.75 17.15 4.10
CA LEU A 236 -7.95 16.02 4.54
C LEU A 236 -8.26 15.61 6.00
N MET A 237 -8.50 16.56 6.89
CA MET A 237 -8.95 16.28 8.27
C MET A 237 -10.34 15.62 8.28
N ASN A 238 -11.26 16.04 7.41
CA ASN A 238 -12.56 15.40 7.24
C ASN A 238 -12.43 13.95 6.72
N MET A 239 -11.55 13.72 5.73
CA MET A 239 -11.28 12.39 5.19
C MET A 239 -10.66 11.46 6.25
N ALA A 240 -9.82 12.00 7.14
CA ALA A 240 -9.22 11.25 8.24
C ALA A 240 -10.28 10.79 9.26
N SER A 241 -11.22 11.67 9.61
CA SER A 241 -12.37 11.33 10.45
C SER A 241 -13.22 10.23 9.82
N GLN A 242 -13.55 10.32 8.53
CA GLN A 242 -14.28 9.26 7.82
C GLN A 242 -13.50 7.94 7.80
N THR A 243 -12.18 8.00 7.60
CA THR A 243 -11.29 6.84 7.62
C THR A 243 -11.30 6.15 8.99
N ALA A 244 -11.28 6.94 10.07
CA ALA A 244 -11.37 6.46 11.45
C ALA A 244 -12.77 5.92 11.79
N ARG A 245 -13.84 6.56 11.30
CA ARG A 245 -15.21 6.08 11.49
C ARG A 245 -15.40 4.67 10.94
N ASN A 246 -14.76 4.39 9.80
CA ASN A 246 -14.72 3.06 9.17
C ASN A 246 -13.77 2.07 9.88
N GLY A 247 -13.26 2.42 11.06
CA GLY A 247 -12.46 1.59 11.93
C GLY A 247 -10.96 1.66 11.71
N LEU A 248 -10.21 1.73 12.82
CA LEU A 248 -8.74 1.72 12.89
C LEU A 248 -8.18 0.40 13.44
N PHE A 249 -9.06 -0.49 13.87
CA PHE A 249 -8.74 -1.75 14.52
C PHE A 249 -9.46 -2.88 13.82
N CYS A 250 -8.82 -4.04 13.74
CA CYS A 250 -9.52 -5.27 13.43
C CYS A 250 -10.25 -5.77 14.69
N ALA A 251 -11.43 -6.36 14.53
CA ALA A 251 -12.13 -6.99 15.67
C ALA A 251 -11.25 -8.06 16.35
N ALA A 252 -10.47 -8.80 15.56
CA ALA A 252 -9.53 -9.80 16.06
C ALA A 252 -8.37 -9.19 16.87
N GLU A 253 -7.86 -8.00 16.49
CA GLU A 253 -6.82 -7.30 17.25
C GLU A 253 -7.33 -6.93 18.65
N LEU A 254 -8.56 -6.42 18.74
CA LEU A 254 -9.22 -6.12 20.02
C LEU A 254 -9.46 -7.37 20.87
N ALA A 255 -9.83 -8.48 20.22
CA ALA A 255 -9.99 -9.78 20.87
C ALA A 255 -8.67 -10.48 21.19
N ARG A 256 -7.50 -9.87 20.88
CA ARG A 256 -6.16 -10.46 21.05
C ARG A 256 -5.99 -11.79 20.32
N THR A 257 -6.54 -11.86 19.12
CA THR A 257 -6.45 -13.01 18.21
C THR A 257 -5.87 -12.56 16.88
N ARG A 258 -5.45 -13.52 16.05
CA ARG A 258 -4.87 -13.21 14.74
C ARG A 258 -5.95 -12.73 13.76
N PRO A 259 -5.88 -11.48 13.24
CA PRO A 259 -6.76 -11.02 12.17
C PRO A 259 -6.43 -11.69 10.83
N THR A 260 -7.28 -11.50 9.82
CA THR A 260 -6.88 -11.77 8.44
C THR A 260 -5.81 -10.77 8.03
N TRP A 261 -4.90 -11.19 7.14
CA TRP A 261 -3.80 -10.33 6.71
C TRP A 261 -4.30 -9.06 6.03
N GLU A 262 -5.36 -9.17 5.23
CA GLU A 262 -6.03 -8.09 4.51
C GLU A 262 -6.61 -7.05 5.48
N SER A 263 -7.35 -7.50 6.49
CA SER A 263 -7.92 -6.61 7.51
C SER A 263 -6.82 -5.88 8.25
N TRP A 264 -5.75 -6.59 8.62
CA TRP A 264 -4.60 -6.01 9.29
C TRP A 264 -3.87 -4.98 8.41
N ILE A 265 -3.63 -5.28 7.13
CA ILE A 265 -3.01 -4.36 6.17
C ILE A 265 -3.82 -3.05 6.12
N VAL A 266 -5.14 -3.14 5.99
CA VAL A 266 -6.00 -1.97 5.91
C VAL A 266 -5.97 -1.18 7.22
N ALA A 267 -6.12 -1.83 8.37
CA ALA A 267 -6.04 -1.18 9.67
C ALA A 267 -4.69 -0.49 9.93
N ALA A 268 -3.58 -1.18 9.62
CA ALA A 268 -2.22 -0.65 9.78
C ALA A 268 -1.95 0.53 8.84
N THR A 269 -2.40 0.44 7.57
CA THR A 269 -2.28 1.52 6.59
C THR A 269 -3.06 2.76 7.03
N LYS A 270 -4.30 2.59 7.51
CA LYS A 270 -5.11 3.68 8.07
C LYS A 270 -4.41 4.37 9.25
N ARG A 271 -3.90 3.59 10.21
CA ARG A 271 -3.17 4.11 11.38
C ARG A 271 -1.95 4.94 10.94
N ARG A 272 -1.11 4.40 10.05
CA ARG A 272 0.08 5.11 9.52
C ARG A 272 -0.29 6.39 8.77
N ALA A 273 -1.37 6.38 7.99
CA ALA A 273 -1.86 7.57 7.30
C ALA A 273 -2.34 8.66 8.28
N ILE A 274 -3.09 8.28 9.32
CA ILE A 274 -3.56 9.20 10.37
C ILE A 274 -2.38 9.81 11.15
N PHE A 275 -1.41 8.99 11.56
CA PHE A 275 -0.21 9.49 12.23
C PHE A 275 0.60 10.44 11.33
N THR A 276 0.72 10.11 10.04
CA THR A 276 1.41 10.97 9.07
C THR A 276 0.69 12.31 8.91
N LEU A 277 -0.63 12.29 8.82
CA LEU A 277 -1.44 13.50 8.75
C LEU A 277 -1.33 14.34 10.03
N TYR A 278 -1.36 13.72 11.21
CA TYR A 278 -1.12 14.41 12.47
C TYR A 278 0.25 15.09 12.48
N ILE A 279 1.29 14.39 12.05
CA ILE A 279 2.64 14.96 11.99
C ILE A 279 2.72 16.08 10.94
N PHE A 280 2.05 15.93 9.81
CA PHE A 280 1.97 16.94 8.76
C PHE A 280 1.21 18.20 9.20
N SER A 281 0.11 18.05 9.95
CA SER A 281 -0.64 19.19 10.49
C SER A 281 0.18 20.00 11.49
N ASN A 282 1.15 19.38 12.17
CA ASN A 282 2.06 20.09 13.06
C ASN A 282 2.93 21.10 12.33
N ILE A 283 3.42 20.72 11.15
CA ILE A 283 4.19 21.60 10.26
C ILE A 283 3.29 22.73 9.77
N TYR A 284 2.12 22.37 9.25
CA TYR A 284 1.14 23.33 8.73
C TYR A 284 0.77 24.39 9.77
N ASN A 285 0.47 23.97 11.00
CA ASN A 285 0.10 24.85 12.10
C ASN A 285 1.27 25.75 12.50
N ALA A 286 2.48 25.19 12.64
CA ALA A 286 3.66 25.96 13.04
C ALA A 286 4.01 27.05 12.02
N ASP A 287 3.94 26.75 10.72
CA ASP A 287 4.22 27.71 9.64
C ASP A 287 3.23 28.89 9.63
N ARG A 288 2.02 28.70 10.19
CA ARG A 288 0.96 29.73 10.32
C ARG A 288 0.84 30.32 11.73
N MET A 289 1.77 30.02 12.63
CA MET A 289 1.72 30.41 14.05
C MET A 289 0.45 29.94 14.77
N LEU A 290 -0.15 28.85 14.30
CA LEU A 290 -1.28 28.20 14.97
C LEU A 290 -0.76 27.29 16.08
N PRO A 291 -1.49 27.20 17.21
CA PRO A 291 -1.09 26.35 18.32
C PRO A 291 -1.20 24.87 17.96
N ASN A 292 -0.29 24.11 18.54
CA ASN A 292 -0.12 22.68 18.31
C ASN A 292 -0.43 21.95 19.62
N PHE A 293 -1.20 20.85 19.56
CA PHE A 293 -1.65 20.11 20.77
C PHE A 293 -1.28 18.63 20.71
N VAL A 294 -1.16 18.03 21.90
CA VAL A 294 -1.10 16.56 22.05
C VAL A 294 -2.41 15.97 21.52
N ALA A 295 -2.28 14.90 20.71
CA ALA A 295 -3.40 14.27 20.02
C ALA A 295 -4.19 13.32 20.94
N GLU A 296 -4.79 13.83 22.02
CA GLU A 296 -5.53 12.99 22.99
C GLU A 296 -6.67 12.16 22.36
N GLU A 297 -7.20 12.59 21.21
CA GLU A 297 -8.19 11.84 20.43
C GLU A 297 -7.64 10.53 19.86
N LEU A 298 -6.31 10.40 19.76
CA LEU A 298 -5.63 9.18 19.32
C LEU A 298 -5.20 8.28 20.48
N ARG A 299 -5.56 8.58 21.74
CA ARG A 299 -4.97 7.95 22.94
C ARG A 299 -4.96 6.41 22.90
N GLY A 300 -6.08 5.80 22.50
CA GLY A 300 -6.22 4.35 22.42
C GLY A 300 -5.79 3.72 21.09
N VAL A 301 -5.22 4.49 20.15
CA VAL A 301 -4.80 3.96 18.85
C VAL A 301 -3.46 3.26 18.99
N TYR A 302 -3.39 2.01 18.53
CA TYR A 302 -2.16 1.25 18.53
C TYR A 302 -1.07 1.91 17.70
N ALA A 303 0.15 1.90 18.22
CA ALA A 303 1.36 2.30 17.51
C ALA A 303 1.55 1.44 16.24
N PRO A 304 2.38 1.92 15.27
CA PRO A 304 2.71 1.14 14.08
C PRO A 304 3.21 -0.26 14.42
N GLY A 305 2.73 -1.26 13.67
CA GLY A 305 3.15 -2.65 13.81
C GLY A 305 4.65 -2.85 13.51
N ASN A 306 5.18 -3.99 13.95
CA ASN A 306 6.59 -4.32 13.76
C ASN A 306 6.98 -4.41 12.27
N LYS A 307 8.28 -4.29 12.00
CA LYS A 307 8.86 -4.36 10.66
C LYS A 307 8.57 -5.69 9.98
N ALA A 308 8.70 -6.80 10.72
CA ALA A 308 8.50 -8.15 10.19
C ALA A 308 7.09 -8.38 9.64
N LEU A 309 6.03 -7.87 10.31
CA LEU A 309 4.66 -7.97 9.83
C LEU A 309 4.41 -7.02 8.66
N TRP A 310 4.95 -5.80 8.70
CA TRP A 310 4.75 -4.80 7.65
C TRP A 310 5.46 -5.16 6.33
N GLU A 311 6.63 -5.79 6.41
CA GLU A 311 7.43 -6.18 5.25
C GLU A 311 7.19 -7.63 4.81
N ALA A 312 6.26 -8.36 5.45
CA ALA A 312 5.99 -9.76 5.13
C ALA A 312 5.68 -9.94 3.63
N ALA A 313 6.36 -10.90 2.99
CA ALA A 313 6.26 -11.13 1.55
C ALA A 313 5.02 -11.97 1.16
N ASP A 314 4.59 -12.85 2.07
CA ASP A 314 3.51 -13.81 1.85
C ASP A 314 2.75 -14.12 3.15
N ARG A 315 1.59 -14.77 3.00
CA ARG A 315 0.62 -14.98 4.08
C ARG A 315 1.14 -15.97 5.12
N GLU A 316 1.93 -16.95 4.69
CA GLU A 316 2.51 -17.94 5.60
C GLU A 316 3.54 -17.28 6.51
N THR A 317 4.42 -16.47 5.95
CA THR A 317 5.38 -15.66 6.69
C THR A 317 4.66 -14.73 7.66
N TRP A 318 3.65 -13.98 7.18
CA TRP A 318 2.89 -13.06 8.02
C TRP A 318 2.19 -13.77 9.19
N ASN A 319 1.56 -14.94 8.96
CA ASN A 319 0.90 -15.71 10.02
C ASN A 319 1.88 -16.14 11.12
N LYS A 320 3.07 -16.63 10.75
CA LYS A 320 4.10 -17.05 11.72
C LYS A 320 4.60 -15.88 12.54
N GLU A 321 4.84 -14.74 11.89
CA GLU A 321 5.27 -13.52 12.58
C GLU A 321 4.18 -12.97 13.51
N TYR A 322 2.91 -13.09 13.13
CA TYR A 322 1.80 -12.62 13.96
C TYR A 322 1.58 -13.52 15.18
N ASP A 323 1.72 -14.84 15.02
CA ASP A 323 1.65 -15.77 16.14
C ASP A 323 2.78 -15.49 17.15
N ARG A 324 4.00 -15.20 16.67
CA ARG A 324 5.11 -14.76 17.52
C ARG A 324 4.81 -13.44 18.22
N TYR A 325 4.25 -12.47 17.48
CA TYR A 325 3.84 -11.19 18.04
C TYR A 325 2.85 -11.36 19.20
N LEU A 326 1.86 -12.25 19.08
CA LEU A 326 0.90 -12.52 20.16
C LEU A 326 1.55 -13.14 21.41
N LEU A 327 2.58 -13.96 21.23
CA LEU A 327 3.36 -14.52 22.35
C LEU A 327 4.21 -13.47 23.04
N ASP A 328 4.79 -12.55 22.28
CA ASP A 328 5.67 -11.49 22.79
C ASP A 328 4.88 -10.34 23.43
N TRP A 329 3.63 -10.10 23.00
CA TRP A 329 2.75 -9.00 23.41
C TRP A 329 1.49 -9.47 24.16
N GLN A 330 1.64 -10.40 25.10
CA GLN A 330 0.53 -10.92 25.94
C GLN A 330 -0.16 -9.82 26.77
N ASP A 331 0.61 -8.79 27.12
CA ASP A 331 0.19 -7.57 27.80
C ASP A 331 -0.51 -6.55 26.86
N GLY A 332 -0.77 -6.93 25.62
CA GLY A 332 -1.50 -6.12 24.63
C GLY A 332 -0.61 -5.16 23.85
N SER A 333 -1.03 -4.83 22.62
CA SER A 333 -0.32 -3.94 21.70
C SER A 333 0.04 -2.59 22.33
N LEU A 334 1.18 -2.02 21.93
CA LEU A 334 1.58 -0.68 22.36
C LEU A 334 0.60 0.37 21.84
N GLU A 335 0.09 1.23 22.72
CA GLU A 335 -0.71 2.40 22.33
C GLU A 335 0.18 3.62 22.04
N ILE A 336 -0.25 4.49 21.13
CA ILE A 336 0.51 5.71 20.79
C ILE A 336 0.63 6.66 22.00
N SER A 337 -0.35 6.62 22.91
CA SER A 337 -0.34 7.42 24.13
C SER A 337 0.77 7.03 25.10
N GLU A 338 1.24 5.78 25.04
CA GLU A 338 2.41 5.33 25.78
C GLU A 338 3.69 6.07 25.32
N LEU A 339 3.68 6.83 24.21
CA LEU A 339 4.81 7.66 23.76
C LEU A 339 4.71 9.14 24.16
N TRP A 340 3.64 9.55 24.86
CA TRP A 340 3.41 10.94 25.27
C TRP A 340 4.00 11.26 26.65
N PRO A 341 4.10 12.52 27.10
CA PRO A 341 4.65 12.83 28.41
C PRO A 341 3.71 12.27 29.49
N SER A 342 4.28 11.56 30.46
CA SER A 342 3.58 11.16 31.68
C SER A 342 4.07 12.03 32.81
N THR A 343 3.15 12.59 33.60
CA THR A 343 3.46 13.30 34.85
C THR A 343 3.83 12.35 35.99
N GLU A 344 3.48 11.08 35.86
CA GLU A 344 3.85 10.03 36.81
C GLU A 344 5.24 9.53 36.43
N MET A 345 6.15 9.46 37.42
CA MET A 345 7.50 8.88 37.32
C MET A 345 7.52 7.73 36.32
N GLU A 346 8.50 7.70 35.41
CA GLU A 346 8.63 6.65 34.38
C GLU A 346 8.34 5.26 34.95
N GLU A 347 7.12 4.77 34.72
CA GLU A 347 6.71 3.44 35.13
C GLU A 347 7.67 2.44 34.47
N PRO A 348 8.44 1.64 35.22
CA PRO A 348 9.44 0.74 34.66
C PRO A 348 8.86 -0.22 33.61
N GLU A 349 7.58 -0.56 33.75
CA GLU A 349 6.83 -1.39 32.79
C GLU A 349 6.58 -0.66 31.47
N ARG A 350 6.13 0.59 31.52
CA ARG A 350 5.94 1.43 30.32
C ARG A 350 7.24 1.56 29.54
N ARG A 351 8.35 1.83 30.23
CA ARG A 351 9.67 1.93 29.58
C ARG A 351 10.06 0.62 28.88
N ARG A 352 9.90 -0.53 29.56
CA ARG A 352 10.17 -1.86 28.96
C ARG A 352 9.32 -2.12 27.73
N ARG A 353 8.03 -1.75 27.75
CA ARG A 353 7.12 -1.90 26.60
C ARG A 353 7.57 -1.05 25.41
N ILE A 354 7.97 0.20 25.65
CA ILE A 354 8.51 1.09 24.62
C ILE A 354 9.81 0.52 24.05
N GLU A 355 10.76 0.09 24.89
CA GLU A 355 12.03 -0.51 24.45
C GLU A 355 11.79 -1.76 23.58
N ARG A 356 10.89 -2.65 24.02
CA ARG A 356 10.48 -3.84 23.25
C ARG A 356 9.89 -3.47 21.88
N TRP A 357 9.06 -2.42 21.82
CA TRP A 357 8.51 -1.94 20.56
C TRP A 357 9.60 -1.37 19.65
N VAL A 358 10.40 -0.41 20.15
CA VAL A 358 11.49 0.26 19.44
C VAL A 358 12.50 -0.73 18.85
N GLN A 359 12.73 -1.88 19.49
CA GLN A 359 13.60 -2.92 18.96
C GLN A 359 13.10 -3.53 17.63
N THR A 360 11.80 -3.46 17.35
CA THR A 360 11.15 -4.20 16.25
C THR A 360 10.51 -3.31 15.19
N VAL A 361 10.51 -1.98 15.38
CA VAL A 361 9.89 -1.06 14.42
C VAL A 361 10.68 -0.93 13.12
N ASP A 362 9.97 -0.51 12.09
CA ASP A 362 10.57 -0.06 10.85
C ASP A 362 10.98 1.43 10.93
N GLU A 363 11.44 1.96 9.79
CA GLU A 363 11.89 3.34 9.66
C GLU A 363 10.76 4.35 9.95
N PHE A 364 9.50 3.97 9.71
CA PHE A 364 8.34 4.80 10.04
C PHE A 364 8.09 4.85 11.54
N GLY A 365 8.07 3.69 12.21
CA GLY A 365 7.93 3.64 13.66
C GLY A 365 9.06 4.37 14.38
N MET A 366 10.30 4.28 13.86
CA MET A 366 11.44 4.99 14.44
C MET A 366 11.37 6.51 14.25
N MET A 367 10.87 6.96 13.09
CA MET A 367 10.54 8.38 12.87
C MET A 367 9.48 8.86 13.86
N LEU A 368 8.39 8.10 14.02
CA LEU A 368 7.31 8.45 14.93
C LEU A 368 7.79 8.53 16.38
N TYR A 369 8.60 7.56 16.82
CA TYR A 369 9.24 7.57 18.14
C TYR A 369 10.09 8.82 18.35
N SER A 370 10.96 9.13 17.39
CA SER A 370 11.84 10.29 17.44
C SER A 370 11.04 11.61 17.52
N VAL A 371 9.95 11.70 16.76
CA VAL A 371 9.05 12.86 16.79
C VAL A 371 8.37 12.98 18.15
N CYS A 372 7.83 11.90 18.70
CA CYS A 372 7.24 11.88 20.03
C CYS A 372 8.26 12.30 21.10
N ALA A 373 9.48 11.74 21.10
CA ALA A 373 10.53 12.10 22.05
C ALA A 373 10.90 13.59 21.98
N HIS A 374 11.04 14.16 20.78
CA HIS A 374 11.35 15.58 20.61
C HIS A 374 10.21 16.54 20.98
N ILE A 375 8.96 16.11 20.83
CA ILE A 375 7.77 16.95 21.09
C ILE A 375 7.36 16.89 22.56
N HIS A 376 7.56 15.75 23.20
CA HIS A 376 7.04 15.46 24.53
C HIS A 376 8.10 15.60 25.63
N GLY A 377 9.38 15.59 25.27
CA GLY A 377 10.47 15.52 26.24
C GLY A 377 10.48 14.15 26.89
N SER A 378 11.28 13.23 26.37
CA SER A 378 11.57 11.95 27.02
C SER A 378 12.25 12.19 28.36
#